data_AF-A0AAU0RL85-F1
#
_entry.id   AF-A0AAU0RL85-F1
#
_cell.length_a   1.000
_cell.length_b   1.000
_cell.length_c   1.000
_cell.angle_alpha   90.00
_cell.angle_beta   90.00
_cell.angle_gamma   90.00
#
_symmetry.space_group_name_H-M   'P 1'
#
loop_
_entity.id
_entity.type
_entity.pdbx_description
1 polymer ?
#
loop_
_entity_poly.entity_id
_entity_poly.type
_entity_poly.pdbx_seq_one_letter_code
_entity_poly.pdbx_strand_id
1 'polypeptide(L)'
;MAILNFQKPDKIVLQKSTDFEAQFEFRPLEPGYGVTVGNALRRVLLSSLEGYAIVGIKIEGADHEFATLKGITEDVTEIILNLKQVRFKRIVENEVSNEKIQISIKGKTEFRADMIEKATSAFQIMNPELLICTLDPSSKLDIELTIGKGRGYVPAEENKPKDAVFGYIAIDSIFTPIKNVKYSIENTRVEQKTDYEKLIMEVITDGTIHPEEAVKQASRILIQHLMIITDENISFDTKDTEKEDVVDEQTLQLRKILKTPLEDLDLSVRAFNCLKAAKINSLSELVQYEQEELMKFRNFGQKSLSEIEQVLNERGLHFGMDLSKLKLDEE
;
A
#
# COMPACT_ATOMS: atom_id res chain seq x y z
N MET A 1 20.58 29.84 -5.95
CA MET A 1 19.92 31.10 -5.54
C MET A 1 19.23 30.80 -4.23
N ALA A 2 19.62 31.44 -3.12
CA ALA A 2 18.99 31.17 -1.82
C ALA A 2 17.52 31.60 -1.94
N ILE A 3 16.62 30.63 -1.98
CA ILE A 3 15.18 30.87 -1.92
C ILE A 3 14.98 31.66 -0.63
N LEU A 4 14.40 32.87 -0.73
CA LEU A 4 13.90 33.64 0.41
C LEU A 4 13.28 32.67 1.43
N ASN A 5 13.58 32.80 2.72
CA ASN A 5 13.08 31.89 3.77
C ASN A 5 11.56 31.70 3.64
N PHE A 6 11.17 30.66 2.91
CA PHE A 6 9.79 30.31 2.65
C PHE A 6 9.34 29.51 3.86
N GLN A 7 8.40 30.06 4.63
CA GLN A 7 7.93 29.36 5.82
C GLN A 7 7.15 28.13 5.36
N LYS A 8 7.77 26.96 5.49
CA LYS A 8 7.10 25.69 5.23
C LYS A 8 6.16 25.38 6.41
N PRO A 9 4.97 24.82 6.16
CA PRO A 9 4.10 24.38 7.24
C PRO A 9 4.80 23.26 8.04
N ASP A 10 4.80 23.40 9.37
CA ASP A 10 5.58 22.51 10.24
C ASP A 10 5.02 21.09 10.26
N LYS A 11 3.70 20.94 10.40
CA LYS A 11 2.95 19.66 10.35
C LYS A 11 1.49 19.88 9.96
N ILE A 12 0.91 18.90 9.28
CA ILE A 12 -0.55 18.82 9.06
C ILE A 12 -1.19 18.39 10.39
N VAL A 13 -2.11 19.21 10.91
CA VAL A 13 -2.84 18.88 12.13
C VAL A 13 -4.18 18.28 11.76
N LEU A 14 -4.43 17.06 12.21
CA LEU A 14 -5.73 16.42 12.09
C LEU A 14 -6.60 16.84 13.27
N GLN A 15 -7.61 17.69 13.03
CA GLN A 15 -8.47 18.22 14.10
C GLN A 15 -9.58 17.24 14.48
N LYS A 16 -10.21 16.64 13.48
CA LYS A 16 -11.32 15.69 13.63
C LYS A 16 -11.09 14.57 12.64
N SER A 17 -11.19 13.33 13.10
CA SER A 17 -11.20 12.16 12.22
C SER A 17 -12.23 11.18 12.74
N THR A 18 -13.07 10.77 11.81
CA THR A 18 -13.91 9.58 11.88
C THR A 18 -13.52 8.70 10.71
N ASP A 19 -14.02 7.47 10.67
CA ASP A 19 -13.71 6.54 9.57
C ASP A 19 -14.17 7.06 8.20
N PHE A 20 -15.12 8.01 8.17
CA PHE A 20 -15.72 8.56 6.95
C PHE A 20 -15.38 10.02 6.68
N GLU A 21 -15.16 10.82 7.72
CA GLU A 21 -14.95 12.27 7.61
C GLU A 21 -13.71 12.71 8.40
N ALA A 22 -12.87 13.56 7.79
CA ALA A 22 -11.76 14.17 8.47
C ALA A 22 -11.59 15.66 8.13
N GLN A 23 -11.10 16.41 9.11
CA GLN A 23 -10.75 17.82 8.99
C GLN A 23 -9.24 18.00 9.20
N PHE A 24 -8.58 18.51 8.17
CA PHE A 24 -7.15 18.78 8.12
C PHE A 24 -6.90 20.28 8.22
N GLU A 25 -5.91 20.66 9.02
CA GLU A 25 -5.43 22.02 9.15
C GLU A 25 -3.97 22.11 8.68
N PHE A 26 -3.73 23.00 7.72
CA PHE A 26 -2.40 23.34 7.22
C PHE A 26 -2.05 24.76 7.66
N ARG A 27 -1.01 24.89 8.50
CA ARG A 27 -0.47 26.16 8.96
C ARG A 27 1.02 26.03 9.32
N PRO A 28 1.81 27.11 9.23
CA PRO A 28 1.50 28.35 8.51
C PRO A 28 1.71 28.20 6.99
N LEU A 29 0.92 28.92 6.20
CA LEU A 29 1.09 29.06 4.74
C LEU A 29 1.34 30.53 4.39
N GLU A 30 2.17 30.78 3.38
CA GLU A 30 2.34 32.13 2.82
C GLU A 30 1.02 32.63 2.22
N PRO A 31 0.80 33.96 2.15
CA PRO A 31 -0.38 34.54 1.52
C PRO A 31 -0.61 34.00 0.10
N GLY A 32 -1.83 33.57 -0.21
CA GLY A 32 -2.22 32.97 -1.49
C GLY A 32 -1.89 31.48 -1.66
N TYR A 33 -1.02 30.90 -0.82
CA TYR A 33 -0.73 29.47 -0.89
C TYR A 33 -1.88 28.61 -0.36
N GLY A 34 -2.74 29.14 0.53
CA GLY A 34 -3.93 28.43 0.99
C GLY A 34 -4.87 28.06 -0.16
N VAL A 35 -5.12 29.01 -1.08
CA VAL A 35 -5.95 28.77 -2.28
C VAL A 35 -5.27 27.78 -3.22
N THR A 36 -3.96 27.96 -3.43
CA THR A 36 -3.19 27.15 -4.37
C THR A 36 -3.16 25.68 -3.94
N VAL A 37 -2.80 25.41 -2.68
CA VAL A 37 -2.74 24.05 -2.12
C VAL A 37 -4.14 23.47 -1.98
N GLY A 38 -5.09 24.24 -1.44
CA GLY A 38 -6.46 23.80 -1.21
C GLY A 38 -7.17 23.38 -2.50
N ASN A 39 -7.10 24.19 -3.54
CA ASN A 39 -7.72 23.89 -4.83
C ASN A 39 -7.02 22.72 -5.55
N ALA A 40 -5.69 22.65 -5.50
CA ALA A 40 -4.94 21.55 -6.10
C ALA A 40 -5.31 20.20 -5.48
N LEU A 41 -5.23 20.10 -4.15
CA LEU A 41 -5.61 18.87 -3.42
C LEU A 41 -7.08 18.51 -3.64
N ARG A 42 -7.99 19.49 -3.59
CA ARG A 42 -9.41 19.26 -3.87
C ARG A 42 -9.65 18.64 -5.25
N ARG A 43 -8.96 19.12 -6.28
CA ARG A 43 -9.09 18.58 -7.64
C ARG A 43 -8.60 17.15 -7.74
N VAL A 44 -7.44 16.85 -7.15
CA VAL A 44 -6.85 15.50 -7.19
C VAL A 44 -7.71 14.51 -6.40
N LEU A 45 -8.16 14.88 -5.20
CA LEU A 45 -9.04 14.06 -4.36
C LEU A 45 -10.32 13.64 -5.09
N LEU A 46 -10.98 14.57 -5.80
CA LEU A 46 -12.25 14.28 -6.48
C LEU A 46 -12.10 13.47 -7.78
N SER A 47 -10.94 13.54 -8.45
CA SER A 47 -10.79 13.02 -9.82
C SER A 47 -9.83 11.84 -9.98
N SER A 48 -8.77 11.79 -9.17
CA SER A 48 -7.57 11.01 -9.51
C SER A 48 -7.35 9.80 -8.61
N LEU A 49 -8.13 9.64 -7.55
CA LEU A 49 -8.05 8.48 -6.68
C LEU A 49 -8.58 7.23 -7.38
N GLU A 50 -7.94 6.11 -7.10
CA GLU A 50 -8.33 4.81 -7.60
C GLU A 50 -9.47 4.24 -6.76
N GLY A 51 -10.38 3.52 -7.42
CA GLY A 51 -11.41 2.77 -6.75
C GLY A 51 -12.01 1.69 -7.64
N TYR A 52 -13.00 1.00 -7.08
CA TYR A 52 -13.65 -0.14 -7.69
C TYR A 52 -15.14 0.13 -7.84
N ALA A 53 -15.67 -0.15 -9.03
CA ALA A 53 -17.08 0.03 -9.34
C ALA A 53 -17.55 -1.02 -10.35
N ILE A 54 -18.87 -1.19 -10.44
CA ILE A 54 -19.48 -2.06 -11.43
C ILE A 54 -19.38 -1.38 -12.80
N VAL A 55 -18.78 -2.10 -13.76
CA VAL A 55 -18.53 -1.70 -15.14
C VAL A 55 -19.62 -2.21 -16.08
N GLY A 56 -20.18 -3.37 -15.75
CA GLY A 56 -21.31 -3.89 -16.50
C GLY A 56 -22.02 -5.01 -15.78
N ILE A 57 -23.20 -5.31 -16.30
CA ILE A 57 -24.13 -6.29 -15.77
C ILE A 57 -24.64 -7.18 -16.91
N LYS A 58 -24.90 -8.44 -16.59
CA LYS A 58 -25.66 -9.33 -17.43
C LYS A 58 -26.72 -9.99 -16.57
N ILE A 59 -27.99 -9.84 -16.96
CA ILE A 59 -29.13 -10.39 -16.22
C ILE A 59 -29.83 -11.42 -17.11
N GLU A 60 -30.13 -12.60 -16.56
CA GLU A 60 -30.92 -13.60 -17.27
C GLU A 60 -32.36 -13.09 -17.48
N GLY A 61 -32.78 -12.94 -18.74
CA GLY A 61 -34.12 -12.46 -19.10
C GLY A 61 -34.22 -10.95 -19.39
N ALA A 62 -33.12 -10.19 -19.31
CA ALA A 62 -33.07 -8.80 -19.78
C ALA A 62 -32.00 -8.65 -20.87
N ASP A 63 -32.45 -8.36 -22.10
CA ASP A 63 -31.55 -8.16 -23.24
C ASP A 63 -31.02 -6.71 -23.32
N HIS A 64 -31.71 -5.76 -22.68
CA HIS A 64 -31.40 -4.34 -22.70
C HIS A 64 -31.79 -3.67 -21.37
N GLU A 65 -31.28 -2.47 -21.13
CA GLU A 65 -31.46 -1.69 -19.89
C GLU A 65 -32.91 -1.29 -19.61
N PHE A 66 -33.76 -1.18 -20.63
CA PHE A 66 -35.18 -0.83 -20.51
C PHE A 66 -36.12 -2.05 -20.33
N ALA A 67 -35.57 -3.23 -20.08
CA ALA A 67 -36.38 -4.44 -19.97
C ALA A 67 -37.06 -4.51 -18.59
N THR A 68 -38.18 -5.21 -18.53
CA THR A 68 -38.88 -5.52 -17.29
C THR A 68 -38.78 -7.01 -17.00
N LEU A 69 -38.54 -7.37 -15.74
CA LEU A 69 -38.38 -8.75 -15.31
C LEU A 69 -39.64 -9.22 -14.59
N LYS A 70 -40.18 -10.36 -15.00
CA LYS A 70 -41.41 -10.88 -14.41
C LYS A 70 -41.15 -11.35 -12.97
N GLY A 71 -41.88 -10.76 -12.01
CA GLY A 71 -41.76 -11.08 -10.59
C GLY A 71 -40.71 -10.24 -9.85
N ILE A 72 -40.25 -9.14 -10.46
CA ILE A 72 -39.44 -8.10 -9.81
C ILE A 72 -40.25 -6.81 -9.87
N THR A 73 -40.21 -6.03 -8.79
CA THR A 73 -41.01 -4.81 -8.67
C THR A 73 -40.38 -3.64 -9.44
N GLU A 74 -39.06 -3.58 -9.44
CA GLU A 74 -38.25 -2.52 -10.06
C GLU A 74 -37.85 -2.87 -11.50
N ASP A 75 -37.76 -1.85 -12.36
CA ASP A 75 -37.28 -1.99 -13.73
C ASP A 75 -35.74 -2.14 -13.78
N VAL A 76 -35.20 -2.72 -14.85
CA VAL A 76 -33.74 -2.93 -14.99
C VAL A 76 -32.95 -1.62 -14.88
N THR A 77 -33.50 -0.49 -15.34
CA THR A 77 -32.90 0.84 -15.14
C THR A 77 -32.73 1.21 -13.67
N GLU A 78 -33.74 0.93 -12.84
CA GLU A 78 -33.69 1.24 -11.41
C GLU A 78 -32.72 0.32 -10.68
N ILE A 79 -32.69 -0.97 -11.04
CA ILE A 79 -31.69 -1.93 -10.57
C ILE A 79 -30.28 -1.42 -10.88
N ILE A 80 -30.02 -0.94 -12.10
CA ILE A 80 -28.73 -0.37 -12.50
C ILE A 80 -28.38 0.86 -11.65
N LEU A 81 -29.34 1.76 -11.40
CA LEU A 81 -29.12 2.94 -10.56
C LEU A 81 -28.80 2.58 -9.11
N ASN A 82 -29.45 1.55 -8.55
CA ASN A 82 -29.16 1.07 -7.20
C ASN A 82 -27.79 0.38 -7.14
N LEU A 83 -27.43 -0.41 -8.15
CA LEU A 83 -26.11 -1.04 -8.24
C LEU A 83 -24.97 -0.03 -8.34
N LYS A 84 -25.16 1.11 -9.03
CA LYS A 84 -24.18 2.22 -9.07
C LYS A 84 -23.87 2.81 -7.69
N GLN A 85 -24.75 2.64 -6.70
CA GLN A 85 -24.56 3.14 -5.34
C GLN A 85 -23.77 2.17 -4.44
N VAL A 86 -23.57 0.92 -4.87
CA VAL A 86 -22.75 -0.06 -4.12
C VAL A 86 -21.30 0.41 -4.06
N ARG A 87 -20.66 0.25 -2.89
CA ARG A 87 -19.27 0.65 -2.64
C ARG A 87 -18.42 -0.54 -2.26
N PHE A 88 -17.34 -0.73 -3.01
CA PHE A 88 -16.45 -1.88 -2.92
C PHE A 88 -15.12 -1.48 -2.30
N LYS A 89 -14.81 -2.07 -1.15
CA LYS A 89 -13.50 -2.02 -0.51
C LYS A 89 -12.76 -3.31 -0.76
N ARG A 90 -11.58 -3.22 -1.35
CA ARG A 90 -10.76 -4.41 -1.65
C ARG A 90 -10.11 -4.95 -0.37
N ILE A 91 -10.15 -6.28 -0.19
CA ILE A 91 -9.51 -6.98 0.94
C ILE A 91 -8.22 -7.69 0.49
N VAL A 92 -8.19 -8.23 -0.73
CA VAL A 92 -7.10 -9.12 -1.19
C VAL A 92 -6.00 -8.34 -1.91
N GLU A 93 -4.73 -8.56 -1.57
CA GLU A 93 -3.56 -7.84 -2.13
C GLU A 93 -3.21 -8.17 -3.60
N ASN A 94 -3.82 -9.19 -4.20
CA ASN A 94 -3.62 -9.48 -5.63
C ASN A 94 -4.37 -8.46 -6.52
N GLU A 95 -3.67 -7.82 -7.46
CA GLU A 95 -4.27 -6.89 -8.43
C GLU A 95 -5.24 -7.61 -9.38
N VAL A 96 -6.50 -7.71 -8.96
CA VAL A 96 -7.58 -8.09 -9.86
C VAL A 96 -8.08 -6.79 -10.52
N SER A 97 -7.74 -6.61 -11.79
CA SER A 97 -8.16 -5.44 -12.58
C SER A 97 -9.63 -5.52 -12.99
N ASN A 98 -10.12 -6.73 -13.25
CA ASN A 98 -11.51 -7.04 -13.55
C ASN A 98 -11.93 -8.34 -12.86
N GLU A 99 -13.05 -8.31 -12.12
CA GLU A 99 -13.62 -9.47 -11.47
C GLU A 99 -15.08 -9.67 -11.91
N LYS A 100 -15.45 -10.93 -12.15
CA LYS A 100 -16.82 -11.31 -12.48
C LYS A 100 -17.44 -12.05 -11.32
N ILE A 101 -18.58 -11.56 -10.85
CA ILE A 101 -19.33 -12.15 -9.74
C ILE A 101 -20.65 -12.66 -10.29
N GLN A 102 -20.94 -13.94 -10.08
CA GLN A 102 -22.21 -14.55 -10.44
C GLN A 102 -23.06 -14.73 -9.18
N ILE A 103 -24.30 -14.26 -9.24
CA ILE A 103 -25.23 -14.24 -8.13
C ILE A 103 -26.53 -14.86 -8.59
N SER A 104 -26.95 -15.92 -7.90
CA SER A 104 -28.24 -16.58 -8.11
C SER A 104 -29.11 -16.45 -6.87
N ILE A 105 -30.26 -15.78 -7.01
CA ILE A 105 -31.19 -15.52 -5.92
C ILE A 105 -32.48 -16.27 -6.19
N LYS A 106 -32.91 -17.07 -5.20
CA LYS A 106 -34.15 -17.86 -5.22
C LYS A 106 -34.85 -17.78 -3.87
N GLY A 107 -36.17 -17.61 -3.89
CA GLY A 107 -37.01 -17.71 -2.69
C GLY A 107 -36.79 -16.61 -1.64
N LYS A 108 -36.17 -15.49 -2.03
CA LYS A 108 -35.99 -14.31 -1.18
C LYS A 108 -36.82 -13.17 -1.71
N THR A 109 -37.32 -12.33 -0.81
CA THR A 109 -38.14 -11.16 -1.14
C THR A 109 -37.33 -9.91 -1.43
N GLU A 110 -36.10 -9.82 -0.93
CA GLU A 110 -35.25 -8.64 -1.08
C GLU A 110 -33.86 -9.05 -1.58
N PHE A 111 -33.35 -8.35 -2.57
CA PHE A 111 -31.95 -8.38 -2.97
C PHE A 111 -31.24 -7.15 -2.40
N ARG A 112 -30.32 -7.39 -1.48
CA ARG A 112 -29.51 -6.36 -0.81
C ARG A 112 -28.04 -6.50 -1.20
N ALA A 113 -27.29 -5.42 -1.01
CA ALA A 113 -25.86 -5.40 -1.31
C ALA A 113 -25.07 -6.42 -0.46
N ASP A 114 -25.53 -6.77 0.76
CA ASP A 114 -24.94 -7.84 1.58
C ASP A 114 -24.83 -9.20 0.85
N MET A 115 -25.71 -9.47 -0.11
CA MET A 115 -25.71 -10.72 -0.87
C MET A 115 -24.60 -10.73 -1.93
N ILE A 116 -24.19 -9.56 -2.41
CA ILE A 116 -23.04 -9.41 -3.31
C ILE A 116 -21.74 -9.67 -2.55
N GLU A 117 -21.66 -9.21 -1.30
CA GLU A 117 -20.50 -9.45 -0.42
C GLU A 117 -20.32 -10.94 -0.16
N LYS A 118 -21.40 -11.68 0.13
CA LYS A 118 -21.34 -13.15 0.32
C LYS A 118 -20.92 -13.92 -0.94
N ALA A 119 -21.13 -13.34 -2.11
CA ALA A 119 -20.75 -13.96 -3.38
C ALA A 119 -19.28 -13.73 -3.75
N THR A 120 -18.56 -12.87 -3.01
CA THR A 120 -17.22 -12.42 -3.39
C THR A 120 -16.25 -12.53 -2.22
N SER A 121 -15.07 -13.09 -2.44
CA SER A 121 -14.01 -13.15 -1.42
C SER A 121 -13.01 -12.01 -1.50
N ALA A 122 -12.99 -11.26 -2.61
CA ALA A 122 -12.02 -10.20 -2.88
C ALA A 122 -12.44 -8.82 -2.37
N PHE A 123 -13.74 -8.56 -2.25
CA PHE A 123 -14.31 -7.26 -1.95
C PHE A 123 -15.25 -7.31 -0.74
N GLN A 124 -15.05 -6.36 0.17
CA GLN A 124 -15.97 -5.99 1.23
C GLN A 124 -16.90 -4.89 0.74
N ILE A 125 -18.17 -4.93 1.13
CA ILE A 125 -19.13 -3.89 0.76
C ILE A 125 -19.33 -2.94 1.94
N MET A 126 -19.16 -1.64 1.69
CA MET A 126 -19.27 -0.62 2.75
C MET A 126 -20.71 -0.26 3.10
N ASN A 127 -21.67 -0.56 2.22
CA ASN A 127 -23.10 -0.27 2.38
C ASN A 127 -23.98 -1.53 2.24
N PRO A 128 -23.87 -2.52 3.15
CA PRO A 128 -24.55 -3.81 3.04
C PRO A 128 -26.08 -3.71 3.10
N GLU A 129 -26.60 -2.67 3.75
CA GLU A 129 -28.03 -2.45 3.96
C GLU A 129 -28.77 -1.93 2.72
N LEU A 130 -28.06 -1.52 1.67
CA LEU A 130 -28.64 -0.98 0.44
C LEU A 130 -29.53 -2.03 -0.25
N LEU A 131 -30.79 -1.69 -0.45
CA LEU A 131 -31.74 -2.48 -1.24
C LEU A 131 -31.49 -2.23 -2.73
N ILE A 132 -31.36 -3.31 -3.50
CA ILE A 132 -31.14 -3.26 -4.95
C ILE A 132 -32.47 -3.46 -5.67
N CYS A 133 -33.20 -4.53 -5.31
CA CYS A 133 -34.54 -4.80 -5.82
C CYS A 133 -35.33 -5.74 -4.92
N THR A 134 -36.64 -5.80 -5.18
CA THR A 134 -37.63 -6.60 -4.48
C THR A 134 -38.16 -7.68 -5.41
N LEU A 135 -38.09 -8.93 -4.98
CA LEU A 135 -38.43 -10.11 -5.76
C LEU A 135 -39.66 -10.82 -5.18
N ASP A 136 -40.47 -11.40 -6.06
CA ASP A 136 -41.52 -12.33 -5.65
C ASP A 136 -40.91 -13.65 -5.15
N PRO A 137 -41.47 -14.31 -4.12
CA PRO A 137 -40.93 -15.57 -3.57
C PRO A 137 -40.82 -16.72 -4.59
N SER A 138 -41.60 -16.66 -5.67
CA SER A 138 -41.59 -17.66 -6.75
C SER A 138 -40.61 -17.33 -7.88
N SER A 139 -40.01 -16.13 -7.87
CA SER A 139 -39.11 -15.66 -8.91
C SER A 139 -37.65 -16.09 -8.64
N LYS A 140 -36.88 -16.18 -9.72
CA LYS A 140 -35.45 -16.47 -9.72
C LYS A 140 -34.76 -15.33 -10.47
N LEU A 141 -33.67 -14.82 -9.90
CA LEU A 141 -32.85 -13.79 -10.52
C LEU A 141 -31.39 -14.26 -10.57
N ASP A 142 -30.86 -14.39 -11.78
CA ASP A 142 -29.46 -14.66 -12.03
C ASP A 142 -28.80 -13.43 -12.64
N ILE A 143 -27.80 -12.90 -11.93
CA ILE A 143 -27.05 -11.70 -12.32
C ILE A 143 -25.56 -12.03 -12.35
N GLU A 144 -24.89 -11.65 -13.43
CA GLU A 144 -23.43 -11.55 -13.50
C GLU A 144 -23.03 -10.07 -13.45
N LEU A 145 -22.27 -9.70 -12.43
CA LEU A 145 -21.69 -8.36 -12.26
C LEU A 145 -20.23 -8.39 -12.70
N THR A 146 -19.80 -7.39 -13.45
CA THR A 146 -18.38 -7.16 -13.76
C THR A 146 -17.91 -5.94 -12.99
N ILE A 147 -16.99 -6.13 -12.05
CA ILE A 147 -16.31 -5.06 -11.31
C ILE A 147 -15.01 -4.75 -12.02
N GLY A 148 -14.71 -3.47 -12.21
CA GLY A 148 -13.43 -3.00 -12.72
C GLY A 148 -12.72 -2.08 -11.74
N LYS A 149 -11.41 -1.95 -11.93
CA LYS A 149 -10.57 -0.91 -11.31
C LYS A 149 -10.51 0.30 -12.24
N GLY A 150 -10.70 1.50 -11.70
CA GLY A 150 -10.64 2.72 -12.49
C GLY A 150 -10.37 3.97 -11.65
N ARG A 151 -10.49 5.13 -12.30
CA ARG A 151 -10.34 6.45 -11.68
C ARG A 151 -11.44 7.37 -12.19
N GLY A 152 -11.93 8.26 -11.33
CA GLY A 152 -12.93 9.25 -11.69
C GLY A 152 -14.25 8.63 -12.17
N TYR A 153 -14.81 9.21 -13.24
CA TYR A 153 -16.05 8.79 -13.87
C TYR A 153 -15.76 8.27 -15.28
N VAL A 154 -16.26 7.07 -15.60
CA VAL A 154 -16.16 6.48 -16.93
C VAL A 154 -17.58 6.20 -17.45
N PRO A 155 -17.94 6.71 -18.64
CA PRO A 155 -19.26 6.50 -19.21
C PRO A 155 -19.43 5.05 -19.69
N ALA A 156 -20.68 4.59 -19.76
CA ALA A 156 -21.03 3.23 -20.18
C ALA A 156 -20.47 2.86 -21.58
N GLU A 157 -20.33 3.81 -22.49
CA GLU A 157 -19.79 3.58 -23.84
C GLU A 157 -18.33 3.12 -23.83
N GLU A 158 -17.49 3.69 -22.96
CA GLU A 158 -16.09 3.31 -22.81
C GLU A 158 -15.93 1.98 -22.07
N ASN A 159 -16.85 1.68 -21.17
CA ASN A 159 -16.90 0.43 -20.43
C ASN A 159 -17.33 -0.77 -21.28
N LYS A 160 -17.88 -0.55 -22.47
CA LYS A 160 -18.37 -1.63 -23.33
C LYS A 160 -17.21 -2.39 -23.97
N PRO A 161 -16.98 -3.67 -23.62
CA PRO A 161 -15.93 -4.46 -24.25
C PRO A 161 -16.26 -4.70 -25.73
N LYS A 162 -15.24 -4.73 -26.59
CA LYS A 162 -15.40 -4.98 -28.04
C LYS A 162 -15.98 -6.37 -28.32
N ASP A 163 -15.71 -7.33 -27.44
CA ASP A 163 -16.22 -8.71 -27.49
C ASP A 163 -17.42 -8.93 -26.56
N ALA A 164 -18.26 -7.90 -26.38
CA ALA A 164 -19.44 -7.97 -25.51
C ALA A 164 -20.36 -9.14 -25.92
N VAL A 165 -20.64 -10.02 -24.95
CA VAL A 165 -21.60 -11.10 -25.12
C VAL A 165 -23.01 -10.51 -25.23
N PHE A 166 -23.88 -11.17 -26.00
CA PHE A 166 -25.30 -10.79 -26.05
C PHE A 166 -25.92 -10.73 -24.64
N GLY A 167 -26.67 -9.67 -24.37
CA GLY A 167 -27.25 -9.37 -23.04
C GLY A 167 -26.29 -8.71 -22.05
N TYR A 168 -25.07 -8.31 -22.46
CA TYR A 168 -24.18 -7.49 -21.62
C TYR A 168 -24.58 -6.02 -21.69
N ILE A 169 -24.96 -5.46 -20.54
CA ILE A 169 -25.35 -4.06 -20.37
C ILE A 169 -24.19 -3.35 -19.69
N ALA A 170 -23.56 -2.40 -20.40
CA ALA A 170 -22.51 -1.57 -19.82
C ALA A 170 -23.14 -0.49 -18.93
N ILE A 171 -22.47 -0.17 -17.83
CA ILE A 171 -22.96 0.78 -16.82
C ILE A 171 -21.93 1.90 -16.66
N ASP A 172 -22.38 3.13 -16.40
CA ASP A 172 -21.47 4.19 -15.98
C ASP A 172 -20.84 3.90 -14.63
N SER A 173 -19.52 3.98 -14.55
CA SER A 173 -18.77 3.63 -13.35
C SER A 173 -18.26 4.87 -12.65
N ILE A 174 -18.54 4.96 -11.34
CA ILE A 174 -18.01 5.99 -10.45
C ILE A 174 -16.97 5.33 -9.56
N PHE A 175 -15.69 5.51 -9.89
CA PHE A 175 -14.57 4.93 -9.14
C PHE A 175 -14.10 5.82 -8.00
N THR A 176 -14.58 7.06 -7.90
CA THR A 176 -14.09 8.01 -6.89
C THR A 176 -14.62 7.63 -5.50
N PRO A 177 -13.75 7.40 -4.49
CA PRO A 177 -14.17 7.09 -3.13
C PRO A 177 -14.54 8.35 -2.31
N ILE A 178 -14.35 9.54 -2.88
CA ILE A 178 -14.58 10.82 -2.22
C ILE A 178 -15.97 11.34 -2.55
N LYS A 179 -16.81 11.53 -1.53
CA LYS A 179 -18.14 12.10 -1.68
C LYS A 179 -18.09 13.62 -1.77
N ASN A 180 -17.28 14.26 -0.93
CA ASN A 180 -17.20 15.71 -0.89
C ASN A 180 -15.86 16.20 -0.34
N VAL A 181 -15.42 17.35 -0.85
CA VAL A 181 -14.24 18.06 -0.34
C VAL A 181 -14.55 19.55 -0.29
N LYS A 182 -14.44 20.12 0.90
CA LYS A 182 -14.57 21.56 1.16
C LYS A 182 -13.26 22.08 1.72
N TYR A 183 -12.93 23.34 1.42
CA TYR A 183 -11.85 24.01 2.09
C TYR A 183 -12.23 25.46 2.41
N SER A 184 -11.70 25.96 3.52
CA SER A 184 -11.76 27.36 3.92
C SER A 184 -10.36 27.85 4.26
N ILE A 185 -10.17 29.16 4.12
CA ILE A 185 -8.89 29.82 4.41
C ILE A 185 -9.17 30.85 5.49
N GLU A 186 -8.35 30.84 6.52
CA GLU A 186 -8.40 31.77 7.63
C GLU A 186 -7.02 32.38 7.85
N ASN A 187 -6.95 33.60 8.36
CA ASN A 187 -5.66 34.21 8.68
C ASN A 187 -5.11 33.62 9.97
N THR A 188 -3.81 33.41 10.01
CA THR A 188 -3.08 32.92 11.19
C THR A 188 -1.92 33.84 11.51
N ARG A 189 -1.67 34.04 12.80
CA ARG A 189 -0.56 34.87 13.28
C ARG A 189 0.63 33.99 13.61
N VAL A 190 1.78 34.32 13.04
CA VAL A 190 3.07 33.70 13.38
C VAL A 190 3.97 34.81 13.91
N GLU A 191 4.28 34.73 15.20
CA GLU A 191 5.07 35.74 15.92
C GLU A 191 4.51 37.16 15.78
N GLN A 192 5.22 38.04 15.07
CA GLN A 192 4.83 39.43 14.82
C GLN A 192 4.05 39.62 13.51
N LYS A 193 4.05 38.63 12.62
CA LYS A 193 3.37 38.68 11.32
C LYS A 193 1.98 38.04 11.40
N THR A 194 0.97 38.74 10.86
CA THR A 194 -0.45 38.35 10.91
C THR A 194 -1.03 38.00 9.55
N ASP A 195 -0.22 38.02 8.51
CA ASP A 195 -0.59 37.87 7.10
C ASP A 195 -0.50 36.42 6.60
N TYR A 196 -0.01 35.48 7.42
CA TYR A 196 -0.01 34.07 7.06
C TYR A 196 -1.42 33.50 6.98
N GLU A 197 -1.57 32.47 6.15
CA GLU A 197 -2.81 31.74 5.94
C GLU A 197 -2.81 30.40 6.68
N LYS A 198 -4.00 29.98 7.06
CA LYS A 198 -4.36 28.65 7.55
C LYS A 198 -5.40 28.08 6.60
N LEU A 199 -5.11 26.93 6.03
CA LEU A 199 -6.04 26.18 5.20
C LEU A 199 -6.71 25.10 6.06
N ILE A 200 -8.04 25.13 6.12
CA ILE A 200 -8.86 24.10 6.73
C ILE A 200 -9.52 23.31 5.61
N MET A 201 -9.32 22.00 5.57
CA MET A 201 -9.87 21.11 4.55
C MET A 201 -10.72 20.03 5.19
N GLU A 202 -11.96 19.91 4.76
CA GLU A 202 -12.91 18.88 5.18
C GLU A 202 -13.08 17.87 4.05
N VAL A 203 -12.79 16.61 4.33
CA VAL A 203 -12.86 15.50 3.37
C VAL A 203 -13.86 14.48 3.86
N ILE A 204 -14.85 14.17 3.03
CA ILE A 204 -15.89 13.17 3.27
C ILE A 204 -15.71 12.04 2.26
N THR A 205 -15.52 10.83 2.76
CA THR A 205 -15.32 9.59 1.99
C THR A 205 -16.57 8.71 2.07
N ASP A 206 -16.62 7.68 1.22
CA ASP A 206 -17.62 6.64 1.29
C ASP A 206 -17.24 5.45 2.19
N GLY A 207 -16.10 5.54 2.89
CA GLY A 207 -15.57 4.50 3.79
C GLY A 207 -14.69 3.45 3.09
N THR A 208 -14.57 3.51 1.77
CA THR A 208 -13.68 2.61 1.01
C THR A 208 -12.22 2.86 1.34
N ILE A 209 -11.87 4.13 1.58
CA ILE A 209 -10.54 4.61 1.97
C ILE A 209 -10.66 5.53 3.17
N HIS A 210 -9.70 5.47 4.09
CA HIS A 210 -9.66 6.42 5.20
C HIS A 210 -9.32 7.84 4.69
N PRO A 211 -9.98 8.91 5.16
CA PRO A 211 -9.74 10.28 4.67
C PRO A 211 -8.27 10.72 4.71
N GLU A 212 -7.51 10.29 5.74
CA GLU A 212 -6.08 10.60 5.84
C GLU A 212 -5.26 9.94 4.74
N GLU A 213 -5.55 8.68 4.43
CA GLU A 213 -4.87 7.95 3.35
C GLU A 213 -5.21 8.55 1.99
N ALA A 214 -6.46 8.97 1.79
CA ALA A 214 -6.88 9.67 0.57
C ALA A 214 -6.08 10.96 0.35
N VAL A 215 -5.89 11.78 1.39
CA VAL A 215 -5.09 13.03 1.29
C VAL A 215 -3.61 12.71 1.02
N LYS A 216 -3.05 11.66 1.65
CA LYS A 216 -1.67 11.20 1.37
C LYS A 216 -1.51 10.76 -0.09
N GLN A 217 -2.42 9.93 -0.60
CA GLN A 217 -2.40 9.47 -1.99
C GLN A 217 -2.56 10.65 -2.97
N ALA A 218 -3.51 11.56 -2.73
CA ALA A 218 -3.67 12.75 -3.55
C ALA A 218 -2.42 13.65 -3.57
N SER A 219 -1.76 13.81 -2.41
CA SER A 219 -0.51 14.56 -2.31
C SER A 219 0.60 13.90 -3.12
N ARG A 220 0.74 12.56 -3.03
CA ARG A 220 1.72 11.81 -3.82
C ARG A 220 1.49 12.00 -5.33
N ILE A 221 0.25 11.90 -5.79
CA ILE A 221 -0.11 12.14 -7.20
C ILE A 221 0.29 13.55 -7.62
N LEU A 222 0.01 14.57 -6.80
CA LEU A 222 0.37 15.95 -7.13
C LEU A 222 1.89 16.14 -7.23
N ILE A 223 2.65 15.58 -6.29
CA ILE A 223 4.12 15.64 -6.31
C ILE A 223 4.67 14.95 -7.56
N GLN A 224 4.15 13.77 -7.93
CA GLN A 224 4.58 13.06 -9.14
C GLN A 224 4.42 13.90 -10.41
N HIS A 225 3.35 14.70 -10.52
CA HIS A 225 3.15 15.59 -11.66
C HIS A 225 4.11 16.79 -11.63
N LEU A 226 4.41 17.33 -10.45
CA LEU A 226 5.35 18.44 -10.29
C LEU A 226 6.81 18.02 -10.50
N MET A 227 7.16 16.77 -10.20
CA MET A 227 8.52 16.24 -10.40
C MET A 227 8.97 16.30 -11.87
N ILE A 228 8.05 16.05 -12.80
CA ILE A 228 8.32 16.12 -14.25
C ILE A 228 8.75 17.53 -14.65
N ILE A 229 8.26 18.56 -13.95
CA ILE A 229 8.56 19.96 -14.23
C ILE A 229 9.93 20.35 -13.67
N THR A 230 10.35 19.72 -12.57
CA THR A 230 11.59 20.07 -11.86
C THR A 230 12.84 19.41 -12.40
N ASP A 231 12.75 18.40 -13.28
CA ASP A 231 13.86 17.53 -13.73
C ASP A 231 14.68 16.87 -12.59
N GLU A 232 14.29 17.10 -11.33
CA GLU A 232 14.82 16.44 -10.16
C GLU A 232 14.13 15.07 -10.02
N ASN A 233 14.93 14.00 -10.11
CA ASN A 233 14.55 12.68 -9.61
C ASN A 233 14.45 12.78 -8.08
N ILE A 234 13.40 13.42 -7.57
CA ILE A 234 13.02 13.34 -6.17
C ILE A 234 12.63 11.88 -5.96
N SER A 235 13.55 11.05 -5.47
CA SER A 235 13.15 9.77 -4.95
C SER A 235 12.11 10.07 -3.88
N PHE A 236 10.89 9.58 -4.09
CA PHE A 236 10.05 9.32 -2.94
C PHE A 236 10.87 8.33 -2.14
N ASP A 237 11.54 8.80 -1.08
CA ASP A 237 11.81 7.94 0.06
C ASP A 237 10.41 7.50 0.51
N THR A 238 9.89 6.50 -0.18
CA THR A 238 9.17 5.49 0.54
C THR A 238 10.17 5.06 1.60
N LYS A 239 9.96 5.61 2.79
CA LYS A 239 9.98 4.79 3.99
C LYS A 239 8.91 3.70 3.84
N ASP A 240 8.93 2.95 2.73
CA ASP A 240 8.72 1.53 2.76
C ASP A 240 9.78 1.14 3.76
N THR A 241 9.32 0.86 4.97
CA THR A 241 9.77 -0.31 5.70
C THR A 241 11.07 -0.88 5.11
N GLU A 242 12.20 -0.20 5.36
CA GLU A 242 13.16 -0.82 6.24
C GLU A 242 12.30 -1.25 7.43
N LYS A 243 11.75 -2.46 7.32
CA LYS A 243 11.88 -3.38 8.42
C LYS A 243 13.34 -3.18 8.78
N GLU A 244 13.60 -2.34 9.79
CA GLU A 244 14.55 -2.71 10.80
C GLU A 244 14.13 -4.15 11.09
N ASP A 245 14.70 -5.09 10.31
CA ASP A 245 14.75 -6.48 10.68
C ASP A 245 15.36 -6.34 12.05
N VAL A 246 14.49 -6.48 13.06
CA VAL A 246 14.82 -6.37 14.46
C VAL A 246 16.06 -7.23 14.56
N VAL A 247 17.24 -6.58 14.62
CA VAL A 247 18.49 -7.29 14.46
C VAL A 247 18.54 -8.11 15.72
N ASP A 248 18.20 -9.39 15.56
CA ASP A 248 17.96 -10.31 16.65
C ASP A 248 19.13 -10.15 17.63
N GLU A 249 18.89 -10.10 18.95
CA GLU A 249 19.99 -9.92 19.93
C GLU A 249 21.11 -10.95 19.69
N GLN A 250 20.72 -12.12 19.15
CA GLN A 250 21.59 -13.20 18.69
C GLN A 250 22.50 -12.78 17.52
N THR A 251 22.00 -12.03 16.54
CA THR A 251 22.77 -11.52 15.39
C THR A 251 23.78 -10.46 15.82
N LEU A 252 23.41 -9.59 16.77
CA LEU A 252 24.33 -8.61 17.37
C LEU A 252 25.45 -9.28 18.18
N GLN A 253 25.12 -10.33 18.95
CA GLN A 253 26.11 -11.14 19.66
C GLN A 253 27.05 -11.87 18.70
N LEU A 254 26.51 -12.46 17.63
CA LEU A 254 27.30 -13.14 16.59
C LEU A 254 28.28 -12.15 15.92
N ARG A 255 27.83 -10.93 15.60
CA ARG A 255 28.70 -9.87 15.06
C ARG A 255 29.85 -9.53 16.00
N LYS A 256 29.61 -9.41 17.31
CA LYS A 256 30.66 -9.14 18.31
C LYS A 256 31.67 -10.28 18.38
N ILE A 257 31.21 -11.53 18.36
CA ILE A 257 32.09 -12.70 18.38
C ILE A 257 32.97 -12.72 17.11
N LEU A 258 32.38 -12.49 15.93
CA LEU A 258 33.11 -12.48 14.65
C LEU A 258 34.14 -11.35 14.53
N LYS A 259 33.92 -10.20 15.18
CA LYS A 259 34.88 -9.08 15.21
C LYS A 259 36.03 -9.27 16.22
N THR A 260 36.07 -10.38 16.96
CA THR A 260 37.13 -10.64 17.94
C THR A 260 38.48 -10.85 17.23
N PRO A 261 39.56 -10.15 17.62
CA PRO A 261 40.88 -10.34 17.03
C PRO A 261 41.45 -11.70 17.41
N LEU A 262 42.31 -12.27 16.56
CA LEU A 262 42.95 -13.56 16.83
C LEU A 262 43.87 -13.54 18.08
N GLU A 263 44.27 -12.37 18.55
CA GLU A 263 45.10 -12.19 19.74
C GLU A 263 44.36 -12.51 21.04
N ASP A 264 43.03 -12.38 21.05
CA ASP A 264 42.16 -12.70 22.19
C ASP A 264 41.68 -14.16 22.17
N LEU A 265 42.15 -14.96 21.20
CA LEU A 265 41.92 -16.39 21.16
C LEU A 265 43.08 -17.10 21.85
N ASP A 266 42.77 -18.01 22.78
CA ASP A 266 43.74 -18.84 23.51
C ASP A 266 44.38 -19.93 22.62
N LEU A 267 44.94 -19.52 21.49
CA LEU A 267 45.61 -20.39 20.52
C LEU A 267 47.05 -20.66 20.93
N SER A 268 47.57 -21.83 20.54
CA SER A 268 48.99 -22.11 20.69
C SER A 268 49.84 -21.11 19.87
N VAL A 269 51.04 -20.80 20.37
CA VAL A 269 52.02 -19.91 19.70
C VAL A 269 52.28 -20.36 18.25
N ARG A 270 52.14 -21.66 17.96
CA ARG A 270 52.26 -22.21 16.61
C ARG A 270 51.06 -21.87 15.73
N ALA A 271 49.83 -22.10 16.20
CA ALA A 271 48.61 -21.81 15.45
C ALA A 271 48.50 -20.31 15.15
N PHE A 272 48.75 -19.46 16.17
CA PHE A 272 48.73 -18.00 16.04
C PHE A 272 49.71 -17.48 14.98
N ASN A 273 50.96 -17.94 15.01
CA ASN A 273 51.97 -17.51 14.03
C ASN A 273 51.69 -18.00 12.61
N CYS A 274 51.04 -19.16 12.45
CA CYS A 274 50.64 -19.65 11.13
C CYS A 274 49.51 -18.80 10.53
N LEU A 275 48.49 -18.44 11.33
CA LEU A 275 47.37 -17.60 10.90
C LEU A 275 47.83 -16.17 10.60
N LYS A 276 48.70 -15.60 11.45
CA LYS A 276 49.29 -14.27 11.22
C LYS A 276 50.15 -14.22 9.96
N ALA A 277 50.89 -15.30 9.65
CA ALA A 277 51.63 -15.40 8.40
C ALA A 277 50.73 -15.49 7.16
N ALA A 278 49.51 -16.02 7.32
CA ALA A 278 48.47 -16.07 6.29
C ALA A 278 47.66 -14.77 6.16
N LYS A 279 48.02 -13.70 6.90
CA LYS A 279 47.33 -12.40 6.97
C LYS A 279 45.89 -12.47 7.47
N ILE A 280 45.52 -13.54 8.18
CA ILE A 280 44.24 -13.63 8.87
C ILE A 280 44.43 -12.93 10.22
N ASN A 281 43.63 -11.90 10.51
CA ASN A 281 43.77 -11.09 11.73
C ASN A 281 42.55 -11.18 12.66
N SER A 282 41.40 -11.58 12.13
CA SER A 282 40.12 -11.62 12.85
C SER A 282 39.45 -12.99 12.72
N LEU A 283 38.53 -13.28 13.64
CA LEU A 283 37.72 -14.50 13.59
C LEU A 283 36.79 -14.52 12.37
N SER A 284 36.28 -13.37 11.94
CA SER A 284 35.46 -13.25 10.73
C SER A 284 36.19 -13.72 9.46
N GLU A 285 37.47 -13.40 9.34
CA GLU A 285 38.30 -13.86 8.22
C GLU A 285 38.59 -15.35 8.30
N LEU A 286 38.80 -15.90 9.50
CA LEU A 286 39.13 -17.31 9.71
C LEU A 286 37.98 -18.25 9.29
N VAL A 287 36.74 -17.89 9.62
CA VAL A 287 35.55 -18.71 9.41
C VAL A 287 35.17 -18.82 7.92
N GLN A 288 35.65 -17.90 7.07
CA GLN A 288 35.43 -17.95 5.62
C GLN A 288 36.26 -19.03 4.91
N TYR A 289 37.36 -19.48 5.51
CA TYR A 289 38.22 -20.51 4.91
C TYR A 289 37.66 -21.91 5.17
N GLU A 290 37.86 -22.78 4.20
CA GLU A 290 37.60 -24.22 4.38
C GLU A 290 38.77 -24.92 5.08
N GLN A 291 38.47 -26.02 5.76
CA GLN A 291 39.45 -26.84 6.49
C GLN A 291 40.62 -27.30 5.59
N GLU A 292 40.33 -27.61 4.33
CA GLU A 292 41.33 -28.06 3.34
C GLU A 292 42.30 -26.93 2.93
N GLU A 293 41.87 -25.68 3.00
CA GLU A 293 42.69 -24.51 2.65
C GLU A 293 43.67 -24.17 3.77
N LEU A 294 43.24 -24.30 5.02
CA LEU A 294 44.10 -24.09 6.19
C LEU A 294 45.25 -25.10 6.24
N MET A 295 45.03 -26.33 5.77
CA MET A 295 46.06 -27.37 5.69
C MET A 295 47.17 -27.07 4.67
N LYS A 296 46.94 -26.15 3.72
CA LYS A 296 47.95 -25.72 2.74
C LYS A 296 48.93 -24.70 3.33
N PHE A 297 48.65 -24.16 4.52
CA PHE A 297 49.53 -23.18 5.15
C PHE A 297 50.84 -23.79 5.64
N ARG A 298 51.93 -23.05 5.43
CA ARG A 298 53.29 -23.49 5.78
C ARG A 298 53.39 -23.71 7.29
N ASN A 299 53.84 -24.90 7.69
CA ASN A 299 53.99 -25.35 9.09
C ASN A 299 52.68 -25.55 9.88
N PHE A 300 51.53 -25.51 9.21
CA PHE A 300 50.24 -25.87 9.78
C PHE A 300 50.13 -27.39 9.93
N GLY A 301 49.63 -27.86 11.06
CA GLY A 301 49.61 -29.29 11.39
C GLY A 301 48.30 -29.71 12.03
N GLN A 302 48.06 -31.02 12.08
CA GLN A 302 46.80 -31.60 12.54
C GLN A 302 46.41 -31.20 13.97
N LYS A 303 47.39 -30.97 14.85
CA LYS A 303 47.15 -30.45 16.22
C LYS A 303 46.67 -29.00 16.24
N SER A 304 47.21 -28.14 15.39
CA SER A 304 46.76 -26.75 15.29
C SER A 304 45.36 -26.65 14.67
N LEU A 305 45.04 -27.57 13.76
CA LEU A 305 43.69 -27.66 13.20
C LEU A 305 42.67 -28.05 14.27
N SER A 306 42.94 -29.09 15.07
CA SER A 306 42.05 -29.52 16.14
C SER A 306 41.88 -28.44 17.23
N GLU A 307 42.92 -27.66 17.51
CA GLU A 307 42.85 -26.51 18.43
C GLU A 307 41.88 -25.44 17.91
N ILE A 308 41.97 -25.09 16.62
CA ILE A 308 41.09 -24.08 16.02
C ILE A 308 39.65 -24.59 15.93
N GLU A 309 39.45 -25.85 15.56
CA GLU A 309 38.14 -26.48 15.50
C GLU A 309 37.46 -26.49 16.89
N GLN A 310 38.22 -26.75 17.95
CA GLN A 310 37.70 -26.66 19.32
C GLN A 310 37.26 -25.23 19.68
N VAL A 311 38.09 -24.23 19.39
CA VAL A 311 37.78 -22.81 19.68
C VAL A 311 36.57 -22.31 18.87
N LEU A 312 36.40 -22.77 17.63
CA LEU A 312 35.24 -22.44 16.80
C LEU A 312 33.97 -23.10 17.35
N ASN A 313 34.04 -24.38 17.73
CA ASN A 313 32.91 -25.11 18.29
C ASN A 313 32.45 -24.55 19.64
N GLU A 314 33.39 -24.13 20.52
CA GLU A 314 33.06 -23.46 21.79
C GLU A 314 32.28 -22.15 21.59
N ARG A 315 32.45 -21.50 20.44
CA ARG A 315 31.77 -20.24 20.07
C ARG A 315 30.61 -20.44 19.09
N GLY A 316 30.25 -21.69 18.77
CA GLY A 316 29.13 -22.03 17.87
C GLY A 316 29.39 -21.71 16.39
N LEU A 317 30.65 -21.63 15.95
CA LEU A 317 31.05 -21.30 14.59
C LEU A 317 31.58 -22.55 13.86
N HIS A 318 31.55 -22.53 12.52
CA HIS A 318 32.06 -23.61 11.67
C HIS A 318 32.79 -23.03 10.45
N PHE A 319 33.73 -23.79 9.89
CA PHE A 319 34.44 -23.40 8.67
C PHE A 319 33.50 -23.30 7.45
N GLY A 320 33.75 -22.33 6.56
CA GLY A 320 32.95 -22.11 5.36
C GLY A 320 31.63 -21.36 5.58
N MET A 321 31.52 -20.57 6.66
CA MET A 321 30.30 -19.76 6.90
C MET A 321 30.22 -18.60 5.91
N ASP A 322 29.06 -18.44 5.27
CA ASP A 322 28.81 -17.33 4.36
C ASP A 322 28.41 -16.07 5.15
N LEU A 323 29.37 -15.16 5.33
CA LEU A 323 29.22 -13.92 6.11
C LEU A 323 28.59 -12.76 5.31
N SER A 324 28.28 -12.96 4.02
CA SER A 324 27.71 -11.92 3.14
C SER A 324 26.36 -11.39 3.62
N LYS A 325 25.58 -12.21 4.34
CA LYS A 325 24.29 -11.82 4.94
C LYS A 325 24.40 -11.02 6.23
N LEU A 326 25.57 -11.03 6.89
CA LEU A 326 25.72 -10.48 8.24
C LEU A 326 26.11 -9.00 8.30
N LYS A 327 26.39 -8.35 7.16
CA LYS A 327 26.76 -6.92 7.04
C LYS A 327 27.68 -6.45 8.17
N LEU A 328 28.87 -7.03 8.26
CA LEU A 328 29.83 -6.78 9.35
C LEU A 328 30.37 -5.33 9.37
N ASP A 329 30.21 -4.58 8.28
CA ASP A 329 30.71 -3.20 8.11
C ASP A 329 29.71 -2.09 8.45
N GLU A 330 28.45 -2.44 8.78
CA GLU A 330 27.51 -1.47 9.35
C GLU A 330 27.76 -1.40 10.87
N GLU A 331 28.21 -0.23 11.35
CA GLU A 331 28.37 0.08 12.78
C GLU A 331 27.04 0.06 13.53
#